data_AF-A0A940WH46-F1
#
_entry.id   AF-A0A940WH46-F1
#
_cell.length_a   1.000
_cell.length_b   1.000
_cell.length_c   1.000
_cell.angle_alpha   90.00
_cell.angle_beta   90.00
_cell.angle_gamma   90.00
#
_symmetry.space_group_name_H-M   'P 1'
#
loop_
_entity.id
_entity.type
_entity.pdbx_description
1 polymer ?
#
loop_
_entity_poly.entity_id
_entity_poly.type
_entity_poly.pdbx_seq_one_letter_code
_entity_poly.pdbx_strand_id
1 'polypeptide(L)'
;MIMYAATAVLVLLFLSSAIRILNEYERGVVFRLGRVIGSKGPGLILLIPAVDKMVRVDLRVVAMDVPAQDVITRDNVTIKVSAVLYFRVIDPNRAIIGVENYLYATSQLSQTTLRSVCGQAELD
;
A
#
# COMPACT_ATOMS: atom_id res chain seq x y z
N MET A 1 -43.49 19.98 -3.60
CA MET A 1 -42.93 19.62 -2.28
C MET A 1 -42.06 18.37 -2.35
N ILE A 2 -42.56 17.26 -2.91
CA ILE A 2 -41.81 15.99 -3.08
C ILE A 2 -40.52 16.16 -3.89
N MET A 3 -40.53 16.96 -4.96
CA MET A 3 -39.32 17.23 -5.77
C MET A 3 -38.22 17.92 -4.95
N TYR A 4 -38.54 18.97 -4.20
CA TYR A 4 -37.59 19.67 -3.34
C TYR A 4 -37.05 18.79 -2.21
N ALA A 5 -37.91 17.93 -1.63
CA ALA A 5 -37.50 16.95 -0.62
C ALA A 5 -36.51 15.93 -1.20
N ALA A 6 -36.77 15.41 -2.42
CA ALA A 6 -35.87 14.48 -3.10
C ALA A 6 -34.51 15.13 -3.42
N THR A 7 -34.50 16.39 -3.90
CA THR A 7 -33.25 17.12 -4.15
C THR A 7 -32.45 17.35 -2.86
N ALA A 8 -33.11 17.72 -1.76
CA ALA A 8 -32.46 17.94 -0.48
C ALA A 8 -31.80 16.66 0.08
N VAL A 9 -32.50 15.52 -0.01
CA VAL A 9 -31.95 14.22 0.42
C VAL A 9 -30.75 13.82 -0.44
N LEU A 10 -30.81 14.04 -1.75
CA LEU A 10 -29.73 13.70 -2.68
C LEU A 10 -28.47 14.56 -2.43
N VAL A 11 -28.66 15.85 -2.17
CA VAL A 11 -27.56 16.75 -1.76
C VAL A 11 -26.96 16.31 -0.42
N LEU A 12 -27.79 15.96 0.55
CA LEU A 12 -27.33 15.55 1.88
C LEU A 12 -26.55 14.22 1.85
N LEU A 13 -26.97 13.26 1.02
CA LEU A 13 -26.22 12.03 0.76
C LEU A 13 -24.87 12.32 0.08
N PHE A 14 -24.85 13.26 -0.86
CA PHE A 14 -23.63 13.67 -1.55
C PHE A 14 -22.62 14.30 -0.57
N LEU A 15 -23.07 15.23 0.28
CA LEU A 15 -22.25 15.84 1.33
C LEU A 15 -21.78 14.85 2.39
N SER A 16 -22.61 13.90 2.79
CA SER A 16 -22.22 12.84 3.74
C SER A 16 -21.12 11.95 3.16
N SER A 17 -21.20 11.61 1.87
CA SER A 17 -20.19 10.79 1.19
C SER A 17 -18.82 11.47 1.04
N ALA A 18 -18.78 12.80 1.16
CA ALA A 18 -17.56 13.60 1.05
C ALA A 18 -16.68 13.50 2.30
N ILE A 19 -17.25 13.14 3.46
CA ILE A 19 -16.54 13.11 4.72
C ILE A 19 -15.90 11.73 4.91
N ARG A 20 -14.57 11.66 4.86
CA ARG A 20 -13.81 10.47 5.24
C ARG A 20 -12.96 10.77 6.46
N ILE A 21 -12.95 9.84 7.40
CA ILE A 21 -12.10 9.87 8.59
C ILE A 21 -10.97 8.87 8.36
N LEU A 22 -9.73 9.34 8.53
CA LEU A 22 -8.54 8.49 8.56
C LEU A 22 -8.03 8.37 9.98
N ASN A 23 -7.58 7.16 10.32
CA ASN A 23 -6.92 6.89 11.58
C ASN A 23 -5.50 7.49 11.59
N GLU A 24 -4.93 7.71 12.77
CA GLU A 24 -3.58 8.28 12.95
C GLU A 24 -2.49 7.49 12.19
N TYR A 25 -2.65 6.17 12.11
CA TYR A 25 -1.72 5.27 11.43
C TYR A 25 -1.97 5.13 9.92
N GLU A 26 -3.01 5.76 9.39
CA GLU A 26 -3.35 5.73 7.97
C GLU A 26 -3.00 7.05 7.29
N ARG A 27 -2.59 6.96 6.02
CA ARG A 27 -2.44 8.13 5.15
C ARG A 27 -3.29 7.96 3.90
N GLY A 28 -4.05 8.98 3.56
CA GLY A 28 -4.85 9.02 2.34
C GLY A 28 -4.08 9.67 1.20
N VAL A 29 -3.70 8.89 0.18
CA VAL A 29 -3.17 9.42 -1.08
C VAL A 29 -4.36 9.81 -1.95
N VAL A 30 -4.50 11.10 -2.25
CA VAL A 30 -5.65 11.63 -2.99
C VAL A 30 -5.27 11.95 -4.43
N PHE A 31 -6.03 11.36 -5.34
CA PHE A 31 -5.99 11.62 -6.77
C PHE A 31 -7.18 12.47 -7.16
N ARG A 32 -6.92 13.58 -7.85
CA ARG A 32 -7.95 14.43 -8.45
C ARG A 32 -7.74 14.46 -9.95
N LEU A 33 -8.73 13.99 -10.71
CA LEU A 33 -8.67 13.97 -12.18
C LEU A 33 -7.37 13.37 -12.73
N GLY A 34 -6.86 12.31 -12.09
CA GLY A 34 -5.64 11.62 -12.50
C GLY A 34 -4.32 12.24 -12.04
N ARG A 35 -4.33 13.37 -11.30
CA ARG A 35 -3.14 13.95 -10.67
C ARG A 35 -3.12 13.69 -9.18
N VAL A 36 -1.94 13.39 -8.63
CA VAL A 36 -1.77 13.33 -7.17
C VAL A 36 -1.76 14.76 -6.62
N ILE A 37 -2.61 15.03 -5.63
CA ILE A 37 -2.55 16.28 -4.89
C ILE A 37 -1.53 16.16 -3.75
N GLY A 38 -1.37 14.94 -3.24
CA GLY A 38 -0.44 14.60 -2.17
C GLY A 38 -1.09 13.64 -1.18
N SER A 39 -0.36 13.41 -0.10
CA SER A 39 -0.77 12.56 1.00
C SER A 39 -1.40 13.43 2.09
N LYS A 40 -2.67 13.23 2.36
CA LYS A 40 -3.37 13.94 3.43
C LYS A 40 -3.22 13.20 4.75
N GLY A 41 -2.93 13.95 5.81
CA GLY A 41 -2.76 13.46 7.17
C GLY A 41 -4.02 12.89 7.82
N PRO A 42 -3.87 12.34 9.03
CA PRO A 42 -4.98 11.74 9.76
C PRO A 42 -6.04 12.79 10.15
N GLY A 43 -7.24 12.31 10.45
CA GLY A 43 -8.38 13.15 10.80
C GLY A 43 -9.42 13.28 9.68
N LEU A 44 -10.19 14.36 9.73
CA LEU A 44 -11.34 14.57 8.85
C LEU A 44 -10.88 15.14 7.50
N ILE A 45 -11.14 14.40 6.45
CA ILE A 45 -10.85 14.79 5.08
C ILE A 45 -12.13 14.94 4.30
N LEU A 46 -12.28 16.12 3.70
CA LEU A 46 -13.27 16.39 2.67
C LEU A 46 -12.71 15.94 1.31
N LEU A 47 -13.39 14.99 0.70
CA LEU A 47 -13.17 14.52 -0.67
C LEU A 47 -14.38 14.92 -1.50
N ILE A 48 -14.14 15.45 -2.71
CA ILE A 48 -15.24 15.73 -3.62
C ILE A 48 -15.69 14.40 -4.24
N PRO A 49 -16.92 13.93 -3.94
CA PRO A 49 -17.42 12.69 -4.52
C PRO A 49 -17.40 12.78 -6.06
N ALA A 50 -17.15 11.66 -6.72
CA ALA A 50 -16.97 11.52 -8.18
C ALA A 50 -15.65 12.04 -8.78
N VAL A 51 -15.03 13.09 -8.22
CA VAL A 51 -13.80 13.69 -8.77
C VAL A 51 -12.54 13.18 -8.07
N ASP A 52 -12.61 13.04 -6.74
CA ASP A 52 -11.48 12.65 -5.91
C ASP A 52 -11.52 11.13 -5.65
N LYS A 53 -10.40 10.44 -5.93
CA LYS A 53 -10.16 9.05 -5.51
C LYS A 53 -9.12 9.04 -4.42
N MET A 54 -9.37 8.30 -3.34
CA MET A 54 -8.43 8.18 -2.22
C MET A 54 -8.01 6.72 -2.07
N VAL A 55 -6.70 6.50 -1.97
CA VAL A 55 -6.10 5.22 -1.59
C VAL A 55 -5.54 5.35 -0.18
N ARG A 56 -5.91 4.43 0.71
CA ARG A 56 -5.41 4.42 2.10
C ARG A 56 -4.16 3.57 2.17
N VAL A 57 -3.16 4.05 2.89
CA VAL A 57 -1.89 3.36 3.13
C VAL A 57 -1.64 3.33 4.63
N ASP A 58 -1.31 2.15 5.16
CA ASP A 58 -0.91 1.98 6.55
C ASP A 58 0.58 2.32 6.72
N LEU A 59 0.89 3.09 7.76
CA LEU A 59 2.26 3.50 8.09
C LEU A 59 2.91 2.59 9.15
N ARG A 60 2.19 1.58 9.65
CA ARG A 60 2.71 0.61 10.62
C ARG A 60 3.70 -0.35 9.97
N VAL A 61 4.49 -0.98 10.82
CA VAL A 61 5.37 -2.08 10.40
C VAL A 61 4.49 -3.29 10.08
N VAL A 62 4.63 -3.79 8.88
CA VAL A 62 3.98 -5.00 8.38
C VAL A 62 5.02 -6.11 8.33
N ALA A 63 4.64 -7.27 8.82
CA ALA A 63 5.37 -8.52 8.60
C ALA A 63 4.87 -9.16 7.31
N MET A 64 5.77 -9.49 6.40
CA MET A 64 5.47 -10.17 5.14
C MET A 64 6.35 -11.40 4.98
N ASP A 65 5.72 -12.54 4.75
CA ASP A 65 6.43 -13.79 4.50
C ASP A 65 6.96 -13.84 3.07
N VAL A 66 8.22 -14.26 2.94
CA VAL A 66 8.84 -14.56 1.65
C VAL A 66 8.64 -16.05 1.38
N PRO A 67 8.04 -16.43 0.24
CA PRO A 67 7.81 -17.83 -0.08
C PRO A 67 9.15 -18.57 -0.15
N ALA A 68 9.13 -19.84 0.26
CA ALA A 68 10.32 -20.67 0.27
C ALA A 68 10.88 -20.85 -1.16
N GLN A 69 12.20 -20.72 -1.29
CA GLN A 69 12.90 -20.88 -2.56
C GLN A 69 13.96 -21.95 -2.47
N ASP A 70 14.12 -22.71 -3.56
CA ASP A 70 15.24 -23.63 -3.72
C ASP A 70 16.45 -22.86 -4.25
N VAL A 71 17.56 -22.94 -3.52
CA VAL A 71 18.82 -22.25 -3.84
C VAL A 71 19.95 -23.26 -3.77
N ILE A 72 20.88 -23.17 -4.72
CA ILE A 72 22.12 -23.95 -4.73
C ILE A 72 23.20 -23.06 -4.12
N THR A 73 23.79 -23.52 -3.03
CA THR A 73 24.90 -22.86 -2.32
C THR A 73 26.22 -23.00 -3.09
N ARG A 74 27.26 -22.29 -2.65
CA ARG A 74 28.58 -22.36 -3.28
C ARG A 74 29.19 -23.77 -3.24
N ASP A 75 28.84 -24.56 -2.22
CA ASP A 75 29.29 -25.94 -2.03
C ASP A 75 28.46 -26.96 -2.83
N ASN A 76 27.65 -26.49 -3.78
CA ASN A 76 26.81 -27.32 -4.63
C ASN A 76 25.76 -28.14 -3.84
N VAL A 77 25.32 -27.62 -2.69
CA VAL A 77 24.23 -28.19 -1.88
C VAL A 77 22.94 -27.42 -2.16
N THR A 78 21.87 -28.14 -2.47
CA THR A 78 20.53 -27.57 -2.65
C THR A 78 19.83 -27.45 -1.29
N ILE A 79 19.47 -26.22 -0.93
CA ILE A 79 18.71 -25.91 0.29
C ILE A 79 17.41 -25.19 -0.04
N LYS A 80 16.39 -25.39 0.81
CA LYS A 80 15.13 -24.65 0.74
C LYS A 80 15.11 -23.61 1.86
N VAL A 81 15.02 -22.34 1.49
CA VAL A 81 15.14 -21.20 2.40
C VAL A 81 13.91 -20.30 2.34
N SER A 82 13.42 -19.87 3.49
CA SER A 82 12.33 -18.91 3.66
C SER A 82 12.76 -17.80 4.62
N ALA A 83 12.08 -16.65 4.56
CA ALA A 83 12.37 -15.51 5.41
C ALA A 83 11.10 -14.69 5.71
N VAL A 84 11.18 -13.83 6.72
CA VAL A 84 10.12 -12.87 7.08
C VAL A 84 10.68 -11.46 7.02
N LEU A 85 9.97 -10.55 6.37
CA LEU A 85 10.35 -9.15 6.21
C LEU A 85 9.53 -8.26 7.13
N TYR A 86 10.18 -7.34 7.82
CA TYR A 86 9.52 -6.28 8.59
C TYR A 86 9.81 -4.93 7.94
N PHE A 87 8.79 -4.29 7.40
CA PHE A 87 8.93 -2.97 6.77
C PHE A 87 7.70 -2.10 7.01
N ARG A 88 7.87 -0.79 6.85
CA ARG A 88 6.78 0.19 6.90
C ARG A 88 6.92 1.18 5.76
N VAL A 89 5.80 1.74 5.32
CA VAL A 89 5.80 2.79 4.29
C VAL A 89 6.23 4.12 4.92
N ILE A 90 7.29 4.73 4.40
CA ILE A 90 7.77 6.06 4.82
C ILE A 90 7.09 7.17 4.01
N ASP A 91 7.05 7.01 2.69
CA ASP A 91 6.39 7.95 1.77
C ASP A 91 5.24 7.24 1.03
N PRO A 92 3.98 7.50 1.41
CA PRO A 92 2.82 6.86 0.78
C PRO A 92 2.56 7.35 -0.65
N ASN A 93 2.98 8.56 -1.03
CA ASN A 93 2.81 9.02 -2.41
C ASN A 93 3.71 8.20 -3.34
N ARG A 94 4.97 8.02 -2.95
CA ARG A 94 5.92 7.18 -3.69
C ARG A 94 5.52 5.72 -3.70
N ALA A 95 4.99 5.19 -2.60
CA ALA A 95 4.55 3.80 -2.53
C ALA A 95 3.41 3.48 -3.50
N ILE A 96 2.49 4.43 -3.74
CA ILE A 96 1.35 4.23 -4.65
C ILE A 96 1.67 4.62 -6.10
N ILE A 97 2.50 5.65 -6.32
CA ILE A 97 2.78 6.14 -7.68
C ILE A 97 3.98 5.41 -8.30
N GLY A 98 4.97 5.04 -7.49
CA GLY A 98 6.22 4.46 -7.99
C GLY A 98 6.07 3.04 -8.49
N VAL A 99 5.15 2.26 -7.92
CA VAL A 99 4.93 0.85 -8.26
C VAL A 99 3.44 0.54 -8.14
N GLU A 100 2.89 -0.21 -9.10
CA GLU A 100 1.48 -0.64 -9.08
C GLU A 100 1.11 -1.39 -7.79
N ASN A 101 1.96 -2.35 -7.40
CA ASN A 101 1.83 -3.08 -6.14
C ASN A 101 3.20 -3.16 -5.44
N TYR A 102 3.43 -2.23 -4.51
CA TYR A 102 4.68 -2.18 -3.75
C TYR A 102 4.92 -3.42 -2.89
N LEU A 103 3.86 -4.09 -2.39
CA LEU A 103 3.99 -5.33 -1.61
C LEU A 103 4.58 -6.45 -2.46
N TYR A 104 4.02 -6.64 -3.65
CA TYR A 104 4.49 -7.64 -4.59
C TYR A 104 5.92 -7.36 -5.07
N ALA A 105 6.22 -6.10 -5.45
CA ALA A 105 7.57 -5.73 -5.88
C ALA A 105 8.61 -5.91 -4.77
N THR A 106 8.26 -5.56 -3.53
CA THR A 106 9.14 -5.79 -2.37
C THR A 106 9.37 -7.28 -2.15
N SER A 107 8.32 -8.11 -2.24
CA SER A 107 8.46 -9.57 -2.12
C SER A 107 9.39 -10.13 -3.18
N GLN A 108 9.25 -9.70 -4.44
CA GLN A 108 10.11 -10.18 -5.54
C GLN A 108 11.56 -9.74 -5.40
N LEU A 109 11.79 -8.50 -4.96
CA LEU A 109 13.12 -8.00 -4.66
C LEU A 109 13.76 -8.85 -3.56
N SER A 110 13.05 -9.06 -2.45
CA SER A 110 13.54 -9.88 -1.35
C SER A 110 13.81 -11.32 -1.77
N GLN A 111 12.96 -11.91 -2.62
CA GLN A 111 13.20 -13.25 -3.15
C GLN A 111 14.52 -13.32 -3.94
N THR A 112 14.75 -12.34 -4.80
CA THR A 112 15.96 -12.24 -5.62
C THR A 112 17.20 -12.02 -4.75
N THR A 113 17.12 -11.13 -3.76
CA THR A 113 18.20 -10.87 -2.80
C THR A 113 18.51 -12.11 -1.98
N LEU A 114 17.49 -12.79 -1.47
CA LEU A 114 17.65 -14.03 -0.69
C LEU A 114 18.36 -15.10 -1.52
N ARG A 115 17.92 -15.33 -2.77
CA ARG A 115 18.58 -16.27 -3.69
C ARG A 115 20.04 -15.89 -3.94
N SER A 116 20.33 -14.61 -4.16
CA SER A 116 21.70 -14.13 -4.43
C SER A 116 22.62 -14.29 -3.23
N VAL A 117 22.15 -13.97 -2.02
CA VAL A 117 22.96 -14.07 -0.80
C VAL A 117 23.18 -15.52 -0.42
N CYS A 118 22.13 -16.35 -0.43
CA CYS A 118 22.25 -17.78 -0.12
C CYS A 118 23.11 -18.53 -1.15
N GLY A 119 23.10 -18.13 -2.43
CA GLY A 119 23.96 -18.73 -3.45
C GLY A 119 25.45 -18.42 -3.27
N GLN A 120 25.78 -17.34 -2.56
CA GLN A 120 27.17 -16.97 -2.22
C GLN A 120 27.63 -17.54 -0.88
N ALA A 121 26.71 -18.04 -0.06
CA ALA A 121 27.01 -18.62 1.24
C ALA A 121 27.56 -20.05 1.09
N GLU A 122 28.53 -20.38 1.94
CA GLU A 122 29.00 -21.75 2.17
C GLU A 122 28.15 -22.38 3.29
N LEU A 123 27.86 -23.67 3.15
CA LEU A 123 27.09 -24.44 4.12
C LEU A 123 28.08 -25.14 5.07
N ASP A 124 28.31 -24.54 6.24
CA ASP A 124 29.08 -25.16 7.35
C ASP A 124 28.22 -26.17 8.14
#